data_AF-A0A2D4MZN1-F1
#
_entry.id   AF-A0A2D4MZN1-F1
#
_cell.length_a   1.000
_cell.length_b   1.000
_cell.length_c   1.000
_cell.angle_alpha   90.00
_cell.angle_beta   90.00
_cell.angle_gamma   90.00
#
_symmetry.space_group_name_H-M   'P 1'
#
loop_
_entity.id
_entity.type
_entity.pdbx_description
1 polymer ?
#
loop_
_entity_poly.entity_id
_entity_poly.type
_entity_poly.pdbx_seq_one_letter_code
_entity_poly.pdbx_strand_id
1 'polypeptide(L)'
;MVDKASLGPVEDFQELLKYLEEYENDWYIGLVSEKEWPQAVLQETPYLFSLGHDPNMGVYTGRILTLQEFLVQVGKLNDEAVRGQWGNLSWELLYATNDDEERYSIQAHPVLLRNLTIQAADPPLGYPIYSSEPLHLTFL
;
A
#
# COMPACT_ATOMS: atom_id res chain seq x y z
N MET A 1 -7.15 -27.25 -17.25
CA MET A 1 -6.10 -27.32 -16.21
C MET A 1 -6.78 -26.83 -14.95
N VAL A 2 -7.15 -27.75 -14.06
CA VAL A 2 -7.88 -27.40 -12.83
C VAL A 2 -6.82 -26.86 -11.88
N ASP A 3 -6.92 -25.58 -11.52
CA ASP A 3 -6.13 -25.00 -10.43
C ASP A 3 -6.49 -25.79 -9.17
N LYS A 4 -5.60 -26.71 -8.78
CA LYS A 4 -5.67 -27.37 -7.49
C LYS A 4 -5.21 -26.34 -6.47
N ALA A 5 -6.13 -25.82 -5.66
CA ALA A 5 -5.75 -25.23 -4.38
C ALA A 5 -4.94 -26.28 -3.63
N SER A 6 -3.71 -25.92 -3.28
CA SER A 6 -2.58 -26.77 -2.91
C SER A 6 -2.73 -27.50 -1.59
N LEU A 7 -3.77 -28.30 -1.42
CA LEU A 7 -3.68 -29.44 -0.53
C LEU A 7 -2.87 -30.50 -1.30
N GLY A 8 -1.76 -30.94 -0.73
CA GLY A 8 -1.05 -32.12 -1.23
C GLY A 8 -1.99 -33.34 -1.28
N PRO A 9 -1.52 -34.51 -1.73
CA PRO A 9 -2.29 -35.73 -1.52
C PRO A 9 -2.56 -35.86 -0.02
N VAL A 10 -3.84 -35.83 0.37
CA VAL A 10 -4.25 -36.07 1.75
C VAL A 10 -4.08 -37.57 2.02
N GLU A 11 -3.24 -37.90 2.99
CA GLU A 11 -2.86 -39.28 3.31
C GLU A 11 -3.91 -39.95 4.21
N ASP A 12 -4.58 -39.20 5.08
CA ASP A 12 -5.64 -39.70 5.97
C ASP A 12 -6.72 -38.65 6.37
N PHE A 13 -7.75 -39.12 7.08
CA PHE A 13 -8.86 -38.27 7.52
C PHE A 13 -8.48 -37.25 8.60
N GLN A 14 -7.47 -37.55 9.43
CA GLN A 14 -6.99 -36.61 10.44
C GLN A 14 -6.29 -35.42 9.80
N GLU A 15 -5.51 -35.67 8.75
CA GLU A 15 -4.86 -34.62 7.96
C GLU A 15 -5.89 -33.72 7.27
N LEU A 16 -6.96 -34.28 6.69
CA LEU A 16 -8.06 -33.50 6.13
C LEU A 16 -8.70 -32.58 7.17
N LEU A 17 -9.02 -33.12 8.35
CA LEU A 17 -9.62 -32.34 9.44
C LEU A 17 -8.73 -31.19 9.83
N LYS A 18 -7.42 -31.44 9.96
CA LYS A 18 -6.44 -30.41 10.30
C LYS A 18 -6.45 -29.27 9.28
N TYR A 19 -6.47 -29.56 7.98
CA TYR A 19 -6.52 -28.52 6.96
C TYR A 19 -7.81 -27.69 7.02
N LEU A 20 -8.95 -28.32 7.29
CA LEU A 20 -10.22 -27.62 7.44
C LEU A 20 -10.23 -26.71 8.67
N GLU A 21 -9.69 -27.19 9.79
CA GLU A 21 -9.51 -26.39 11.01
C GLU A 21 -8.57 -25.20 10.78
N GLU A 22 -7.47 -25.37 10.03
CA GLU A 22 -6.58 -24.28 9.64
C GLU A 22 -7.31 -23.24 8.77
N TYR A 23 -8.10 -23.66 7.78
CA TYR A 23 -8.89 -22.73 6.96
C TYR A 23 -9.96 -21.98 7.75
N GLU A 24 -10.60 -22.63 8.72
CA GLU A 24 -11.63 -21.99 9.54
C GLU A 24 -11.04 -20.97 10.52
N ASN A 25 -9.87 -21.26 11.09
CA ASN A 25 -9.29 -20.42 12.16
C ASN A 25 -8.33 -19.35 11.64
N ASP A 26 -7.56 -19.62 10.58
CA ASP A 26 -6.43 -18.77 10.15
C ASP A 26 -6.69 -18.00 8.85
N TRP A 27 -7.76 -18.34 8.12
CA TRP A 27 -8.06 -17.76 6.81
C TRP A 27 -9.36 -16.97 6.80
N TYR A 28 -9.33 -15.81 6.14
CA TYR A 28 -10.51 -15.18 5.60
C TYR A 28 -10.54 -15.37 4.08
N ILE A 29 -11.59 -16.03 3.59
CA ILE A 29 -11.81 -16.30 2.16
C ILE A 29 -13.08 -15.58 1.72
N GLY A 30 -12.94 -14.55 0.89
CA GLY A 30 -14.07 -13.69 0.50
C GLY A 30 -13.73 -12.72 -0.63
N LEU A 31 -14.58 -11.72 -0.84
CA LEU A 31 -14.33 -10.67 -1.84
C LEU A 31 -13.65 -9.45 -1.20
N VAL A 32 -12.70 -8.82 -1.88
CA VAL A 32 -12.08 -7.56 -1.40
C VAL A 32 -13.12 -6.44 -1.19
N SER A 33 -14.26 -6.51 -1.87
CA SER A 33 -15.37 -5.56 -1.72
C SER A 33 -16.30 -5.82 -0.52
N GLU A 34 -16.15 -6.96 0.16
CA GLU A 34 -16.95 -7.30 1.34
C GLU A 34 -16.53 -6.48 2.57
N LYS A 35 -17.45 -6.29 3.51
CA LYS A 35 -17.18 -5.51 4.73
C LYS A 35 -16.30 -6.28 5.71
N GLU A 36 -16.31 -7.60 5.58
CA GLU A 36 -15.58 -8.56 6.38
C GLU A 36 -14.10 -8.57 6.01
N TRP A 37 -13.73 -8.21 4.77
CA TRP A 37 -12.32 -8.08 4.35
C TRP A 37 -11.52 -7.09 5.20
N PRO A 38 -11.91 -5.80 5.34
CA PRO A 38 -11.20 -4.89 6.23
C PRO A 38 -11.31 -5.29 7.70
N GLN A 39 -12.37 -6.00 8.11
CA GLN A 39 -12.47 -6.53 9.49
C GLN A 39 -11.40 -7.60 9.74
N ALA A 40 -11.20 -8.53 8.81
CA ALA A 40 -10.16 -9.57 8.89
C ALA A 40 -8.75 -8.94 8.96
N VAL A 41 -8.50 -7.88 8.19
CA VAL A 41 -7.24 -7.11 8.31
C VAL A 41 -7.07 -6.52 9.71
N LEU A 42 -8.10 -5.90 10.27
CA LEU A 42 -8.05 -5.30 11.62
C LEU A 42 -7.95 -6.36 12.74
N GLN A 43 -8.44 -7.57 12.50
CA GLN A 43 -8.36 -8.70 13.41
C GLN A 43 -7.02 -9.44 13.30
N GLU A 44 -6.10 -8.97 12.46
CA GLU A 44 -4.81 -9.62 12.22
C GLU A 44 -4.97 -11.08 11.78
N THR A 45 -5.99 -11.37 10.96
CA THR A 45 -6.18 -12.71 10.40
C THR A 45 -4.92 -13.10 9.60
N PRO A 46 -4.30 -14.27 9.89
CA PRO A 46 -3.01 -14.65 9.31
C PRO A 46 -3.00 -14.64 7.78
N TYR A 47 -4.07 -15.12 7.15
CA TYR A 47 -4.17 -15.22 5.70
C TYR A 47 -5.51 -14.67 5.19
N LEU A 48 -5.45 -13.90 4.10
CA LEU A 48 -6.65 -13.45 3.39
C LEU A 48 -6.56 -13.87 1.93
N PHE A 49 -7.60 -14.50 1.40
CA PHE A 49 -7.69 -14.88 0.00
C PHE A 49 -8.93 -14.27 -0.66
N SER A 50 -8.76 -13.74 -1.86
CA SER A 50 -9.86 -13.26 -2.69
C SER A 50 -9.68 -13.59 -4.17
N LEU A 51 -10.80 -13.83 -4.83
CA LEU A 51 -10.91 -13.92 -6.28
C LEU A 51 -11.58 -12.66 -6.84
N GLY A 52 -10.88 -11.94 -7.70
CA GLY A 52 -11.43 -10.85 -8.50
C GLY A 52 -11.77 -11.32 -9.91
N HIS A 53 -12.74 -10.67 -10.53
CA HIS A 53 -13.08 -10.87 -11.94
C HIS A 53 -13.19 -9.51 -12.64
N ASP A 54 -12.42 -9.31 -13.70
CA ASP A 54 -12.55 -8.17 -14.60
C ASP A 54 -13.45 -8.58 -15.79
N PRO A 55 -14.71 -8.11 -15.84
CA PRO A 55 -15.64 -8.47 -16.90
C PRO A 55 -15.29 -7.84 -18.26
N ASN A 56 -14.51 -6.75 -18.29
CA ASN A 56 -14.13 -6.08 -19.54
C ASN A 56 -12.99 -6.85 -20.23
N MET A 57 -12.07 -7.40 -19.44
CA MET A 57 -10.95 -8.19 -19.94
C MET A 57 -11.23 -9.70 -19.95
N GLY A 58 -12.27 -10.17 -19.25
CA GLY A 58 -12.58 -11.59 -19.08
C GLY A 58 -11.54 -12.34 -18.25
N VAL A 59 -10.88 -11.65 -17.31
CA VAL A 59 -9.75 -12.18 -16.53
C VAL A 59 -10.13 -12.36 -15.08
N TYR A 60 -9.77 -13.50 -14.50
CA TYR A 60 -9.85 -13.75 -13.07
C TYR A 60 -8.49 -13.50 -12.41
N THR A 61 -8.49 -12.89 -11.23
CA THR A 61 -7.28 -12.62 -10.45
C THR A 61 -7.42 -13.24 -9.06
N GLY A 62 -6.38 -13.92 -8.59
CA GLY A 62 -6.28 -14.37 -7.21
C GLY A 62 -5.39 -13.42 -6.41
N ARG A 63 -5.84 -13.02 -5.22
CA ARG A 63 -5.05 -12.23 -4.27
C ARG A 63 -4.92 -13.00 -2.97
N ILE A 64 -3.69 -13.26 -2.54
CA ILE A 64 -3.36 -13.80 -1.22
C ILE A 64 -2.59 -12.71 -0.47
N LEU A 65 -3.05 -12.39 0.74
CA LEU A 65 -2.30 -11.58 1.70
C LEU A 65 -1.89 -12.48 2.86
N THR A 66 -0.68 -12.27 3.37
CA THR A 66 -0.14 -12.96 4.53
C THR A 66 0.27 -11.91 5.55
N LEU A 67 -0.20 -12.07 6.78
CA LEU A 67 0.27 -11.25 7.88
C LEU A 67 1.72 -11.59 8.18
N GLN A 68 2.57 -10.56 8.20
CA GLN A 68 3.98 -10.71 8.51
C GLN A 68 4.42 -9.58 9.43
N GLU A 69 5.25 -9.93 10.41
CA GLU A 69 6.01 -8.93 11.13
C GLU A 69 7.06 -8.34 10.17
N PHE A 70 7.01 -7.03 9.98
CA PHE A 70 7.96 -6.32 9.15
C PHE A 70 8.59 -5.18 9.94
N LEU A 71 9.92 -5.07 9.89
CA LEU A 71 10.63 -3.97 10.51
C LEU A 71 10.41 -2.70 9.68
N VAL A 72 9.54 -1.82 10.16
CA VAL A 72 9.31 -0.52 9.54
C VAL A 72 10.23 0.53 10.18
N GLN A 73 11.02 1.21 9.34
CA GLN A 73 11.80 2.36 9.78
C GLN A 73 10.90 3.60 9.80
N VAL A 74 10.72 4.19 10.97
CA VAL A 74 9.96 5.43 11.14
C VAL A 74 10.93 6.59 11.28
N GLY A 75 10.81 7.57 10.38
CA GLY A 75 11.61 8.79 10.37
C GLY A 75 10.72 10.03 10.53
N LYS A 76 11.23 11.04 11.25
CA LYS A 76 10.62 12.37 11.29
C LYS A 76 11.51 13.36 10.55
N LEU A 77 10.94 14.02 9.55
CA LEU A 77 11.61 15.14 8.87
C LEU A 77 11.28 16.46 9.57
N ASN A 78 12.19 17.41 9.45
CA ASN A 78 11.93 18.79 9.85
C ASN A 78 10.95 19.41 8.84
N ASP A 79 9.84 19.96 9.33
CA ASP A 79 8.76 20.51 8.53
C ASP A 79 9.16 21.78 7.77
N GLU A 80 9.98 22.64 8.38
CA GLU A 80 10.52 23.83 7.71
C GLU A 80 11.48 23.47 6.56
N ALA A 81 12.26 22.40 6.70
CA ALA A 81 13.12 21.91 5.61
C ALA A 81 12.27 21.42 4.42
N VAL A 82 11.16 20.73 4.67
CA VAL A 82 10.23 20.29 3.63
C VAL A 82 9.53 21.50 2.98
N ARG A 83 9.01 22.43 3.79
CA ARG A 83 8.38 23.67 3.28
C ARG A 83 9.36 24.52 2.47
N GLY A 84 10.63 24.59 2.88
CA GLY A 84 11.70 25.26 2.15
C GLY A 84 11.95 24.63 0.78
N GLN A 85 11.96 23.29 0.68
CA GLN A 85 12.07 22.61 -0.62
C GLN A 85 10.87 22.90 -1.53
N TRP A 86 9.65 22.86 -0.99
CA TRP A 86 8.45 23.15 -1.78
C TRP A 86 8.39 24.61 -2.24
N GLY A 87 8.78 25.54 -1.37
CA GLY A 87 8.89 26.96 -1.72
C GLY A 87 9.94 27.21 -2.81
N ASN A 88 11.10 26.54 -2.72
CA ASN A 88 12.12 26.61 -3.75
C ASN A 88 11.63 26.02 -5.09
N LEU A 89 10.92 24.89 -5.05
CA LEU A 89 10.31 24.27 -6.24
C LEU A 89 9.26 25.18 -6.89
N SER A 90 8.43 25.85 -6.09
CA SER A 90 7.48 26.84 -6.57
C SER A 90 8.18 28.01 -7.25
N TRP A 91 9.26 28.50 -6.66
CA TRP A 91 10.04 29.59 -7.26
C TRP A 91 10.69 29.14 -8.57
N GLU A 92 11.31 27.96 -8.60
CA GLU A 92 11.99 27.44 -9.78
C GLU A 92 11.03 27.23 -10.96
N LEU A 93 9.91 26.53 -10.73
CA LEU A 93 8.98 26.15 -11.79
C LEU A 93 8.05 27.29 -12.20
N LEU A 94 7.53 28.07 -11.24
CA LEU A 94 6.47 29.05 -11.53
C LEU A 94 7.01 30.47 -11.71
N TYR A 95 8.07 30.84 -10.98
CA TYR A 95 8.63 32.19 -11.08
C TYR A 95 9.78 32.26 -12.08
N ALA A 96 10.78 31.39 -11.93
CA ALA A 96 11.93 31.33 -12.83
C ALA A 96 11.62 30.62 -14.15
N THR A 97 10.43 29.99 -14.25
CA THR A 97 9.94 29.26 -15.42
C THR A 97 10.98 28.27 -15.95
N ASN A 98 11.65 27.56 -15.04
CA ASN A 98 12.63 26.56 -15.43
C ASN A 98 11.94 25.47 -16.27
N ASP A 99 12.33 25.36 -17.53
CA ASP A 99 11.82 24.40 -18.51
C ASP A 99 12.78 23.24 -18.75
N ASP A 100 13.86 23.14 -17.96
CA ASP A 100 14.80 22.03 -18.02
C ASP A 100 14.07 20.69 -17.76
N GLU A 101 14.14 19.80 -18.75
CA GLU A 101 13.60 18.45 -18.64
C GLU A 101 14.35 17.64 -17.57
N GLU A 102 15.62 17.97 -17.32
CA GLU A 102 16.43 17.40 -16.25
C GLU A 102 16.13 18.08 -14.92
N ARG A 103 15.00 17.72 -14.30
CA ARG A 103 14.68 18.15 -12.93
C ARG A 103 15.84 17.78 -12.01
N TYR A 104 16.28 18.74 -11.18
CA TYR A 104 17.34 18.55 -10.17
C TYR A 104 17.25 17.16 -9.54
N SER A 105 18.37 16.41 -9.59
CA SER A 105 18.41 14.96 -9.40
C SER A 105 17.43 14.48 -8.34
N ILE A 106 16.56 13.56 -8.76
CA ILE A 106 15.66 12.79 -7.89
C ILE A 106 16.50 12.12 -6.76
N GLN A 107 17.79 11.87 -6.94
CA GLN A 107 18.64 11.28 -5.89
C GLN A 107 19.37 12.32 -5.02
N ALA A 108 19.13 13.62 -5.22
CA ALA A 108 19.73 14.67 -4.41
C ALA A 108 19.12 14.71 -2.99
N HIS A 109 19.96 14.92 -1.98
CA HIS A 109 19.57 15.07 -0.57
C HIS A 109 18.80 13.87 0.02
N PRO A 110 19.43 12.68 0.12
CA PRO A 110 18.80 11.49 0.69
C PRO A 110 18.31 11.68 2.14
N VAL A 111 19.00 12.52 2.92
CA VAL A 111 18.61 12.81 4.32
C VAL A 111 17.25 13.51 4.42
N LEU A 112 16.92 14.34 3.42
CA LEU A 112 15.64 15.04 3.36
C LEU A 112 14.58 14.26 2.57
N LEU A 113 14.91 13.05 2.11
CA LEU A 113 14.02 12.20 1.32
C LEU A 113 13.37 12.98 0.17
N ARG A 114 14.16 13.78 -0.55
CA ARG A 114 13.69 14.81 -1.51
C ARG A 114 12.63 14.28 -2.50
N ASN A 115 12.75 13.03 -2.92
CA ASN A 115 11.73 12.41 -3.79
C ASN A 115 10.39 12.28 -3.13
N LEU A 116 10.37 11.70 -1.94
CA LEU A 116 9.14 11.48 -1.22
C LEU A 116 8.50 12.84 -0.88
N THR A 117 9.32 13.82 -0.47
CA THR A 117 8.81 15.15 -0.14
C THR A 117 8.31 15.90 -1.36
N ILE A 118 9.01 15.89 -2.51
CA ILE A 118 8.54 16.57 -3.72
C ILE A 118 7.31 15.92 -4.31
N GLN A 119 7.24 14.59 -4.33
CA GLN A 119 6.05 13.88 -4.80
C GLN A 119 4.82 14.21 -3.95
N ALA A 120 5.01 14.41 -2.65
CA ALA A 120 3.96 14.80 -1.72
C ALA A 120 3.54 16.28 -1.81
N ALA A 121 4.23 17.11 -2.60
CA ALA A 121 3.84 18.51 -2.77
C ALA A 121 2.52 18.61 -3.56
N ASP A 122 1.72 19.63 -3.28
CA ASP A 122 0.45 19.85 -3.99
C ASP A 122 0.67 20.10 -5.49
N PRO A 123 -0.26 19.65 -6.36
CA PRO A 123 -0.27 20.05 -7.76
C PRO A 123 -0.28 21.60 -7.88
N PRO A 124 0.48 22.19 -8.83
CA PRO A 124 1.18 21.56 -9.96
C PRO A 124 2.63 21.14 -9.66
N LEU A 125 3.11 21.27 -8.42
CA LEU A 125 4.51 21.06 -8.09
C LEU A 125 4.86 19.58 -7.93
N GLY A 126 4.01 18.84 -7.21
CA GLY A 126 4.12 17.41 -6.99
C GLY A 126 2.94 16.62 -7.56
N TYR A 127 2.86 15.35 -7.17
CA TYR A 127 1.84 14.40 -7.59
C TYR A 127 1.52 13.48 -6.41
N PRO A 128 0.81 13.98 -5.39
CA PRO A 128 0.58 13.23 -4.17
C PRO A 128 -0.25 11.99 -4.49
N ILE A 129 0.21 10.82 -4.05
CA ILE A 129 -0.48 9.54 -4.24
C ILE A 129 -1.86 9.55 -3.55
N TYR A 130 -1.96 10.28 -2.43
CA TYR A 130 -3.18 10.50 -1.69
C TYR A 130 -3.16 11.90 -1.09
N SER A 131 -4.22 12.66 -1.34
CA SER A 131 -4.46 13.97 -0.73
C SER A 131 -5.81 13.90 -0.04
N SER A 132 -5.82 14.05 1.28
CA SER A 132 -7.06 14.19 2.06
C SER A 132 -7.26 15.62 2.50
N GLU A 133 -8.50 16.00 2.77
CA GLU A 133 -8.75 17.21 3.54
C GLU A 133 -8.09 17.12 4.94
N PRO A 134 -7.74 18.26 5.55
CA PRO A 134 -7.12 18.29 6.87
C PRO A 134 -7.95 17.54 7.92
N LEU A 135 -7.36 16.54 8.57
CA LEU A 135 -7.98 15.84 9.69
C LEU A 135 -7.70 16.57 10.99
N HIS A 136 -8.74 17.08 11.65
CA HIS A 136 -8.62 17.65 12.99
C HIS A 136 -8.53 16.54 14.04
N LEU A 137 -7.31 16.20 14.44
CA LEU A 137 -7.06 15.27 15.54
C LEU A 137 -6.97 16.05 16.85
N THR A 138 -7.92 15.82 17.76
CA THR A 138 -7.86 16.38 19.12
C THR A 138 -6.92 15.50 19.93
N PHE A 139 -5.72 15.99 20.23
CA PHE A 139 -4.82 15.30 21.15
C PHE A 139 -5.35 15.47 22.58
N LEU A 140 -5.44 14.36 23.33
CA LEU A 140 -5.70 14.33 24.77
C LEU A 140 -4.45 14.73 25.55
#